data_AF-A0A4W2G638-F1
#
_entry.id   AF-A0A4W2G638-F1
#
_cell.length_a   1.000
_cell.length_b   1.000
_cell.length_c   1.000
_cell.angle_alpha   90.00
_cell.angle_beta   90.00
_cell.angle_gamma   90.00
#
_symmetry.space_group_name_H-M   'P 1'
#
loop_
_entity.id
_entity.type
_entity.pdbx_description
1 polymer ?
#
loop_
_entity_poly.entity_id
_entity_poly.type
_entity_poly.pdbx_seq_one_letter_code
_entity_poly.pdbx_strand_id
1 'polypeptide(L)'
;MGVDIYHKDRKVPHKEPKSQDIYLGLLVKPYRFLVILKRLFMSRINWPPRSLSWMIRKMKLLGREGKTAVVVGAVTDGVRVQEVPKLKLAPVTPHSYLKPYVRSKGRKLECTRGQRAGFKGKFKQAE
;
A
#
# COMPACT_ATOMS: atom_id res chain seq x y z
N MET A 1 16.55 35.19 -29.17
CA MET A 1 16.95 35.10 -27.74
C MET A 1 16.16 33.95 -27.13
N GLY A 2 16.84 32.93 -26.60
CA GLY A 2 16.18 31.73 -26.07
C GLY A 2 15.48 32.03 -24.74
N VAL A 3 14.22 31.61 -24.61
CA VAL A 3 13.49 31.69 -23.34
C VAL A 3 13.85 30.45 -22.53
N ASP A 4 14.46 30.65 -21.37
CA ASP A 4 14.76 29.60 -20.41
C ASP A 4 13.47 29.21 -19.66
N ILE A 5 12.86 28.09 -20.05
CA ILE A 5 11.62 27.61 -19.44
C ILE A 5 11.97 26.43 -18.54
N TYR A 6 11.85 26.63 -17.22
CA TYR A 6 11.99 25.55 -16.24
C TYR A 6 10.86 24.53 -16.41
N HIS A 7 11.16 23.38 -17.01
CA HIS A 7 10.20 22.29 -17.19
C HIS A 7 10.20 21.37 -15.97
N LYS A 8 9.28 21.57 -15.01
CA LYS A 8 9.04 20.53 -13.98
C LYS A 8 7.73 20.66 -13.21
N ASP A 9 6.63 20.19 -13.82
CA ASP A 9 5.45 19.80 -13.05
C ASP A 9 4.94 18.43 -13.53
N ARG A 10 5.24 17.38 -12.76
CA ARG A 10 4.86 15.97 -13.08
C ARG A 10 3.78 15.40 -12.17
N LYS A 11 3.10 16.23 -11.37
CA LYS A 11 2.00 15.77 -10.50
C LYS A 11 0.67 16.00 -11.20
N VAL A 12 0.13 14.92 -11.77
CA VAL A 12 -1.20 14.90 -12.37
C VAL A 12 -2.20 14.32 -11.35
N PRO A 13 -3.09 15.14 -10.76
CA PRO A 13 -4.17 14.61 -9.95
C PRO A 13 -5.25 13.98 -10.85
N HIS A 14 -5.94 12.97 -10.33
CA HIS A 14 -7.13 12.43 -11.00
C HIS A 14 -8.24 13.49 -10.99
N LYS A 15 -8.72 13.86 -12.18
CA LYS A 15 -9.86 14.78 -12.36
C LYS A 15 -11.21 14.06 -12.32
N GLU A 16 -11.20 12.74 -12.56
CA GLU A 16 -12.36 11.87 -12.66
C GLU A 16 -11.97 10.44 -12.24
N PRO A 17 -12.94 9.56 -11.91
CA PRO A 17 -12.62 8.19 -11.57
C PRO A 17 -12.18 7.44 -12.84
N LYS A 18 -11.15 6.61 -12.74
CA LYS A 18 -10.68 5.80 -13.88
C LYS A 18 -11.63 4.67 -14.26
N SER A 19 -12.53 4.29 -13.35
CA SER A 19 -13.47 3.18 -13.56
C SER A 19 -14.63 3.62 -14.45
N GLN A 20 -15.07 2.75 -15.36
CA GLN A 20 -16.26 2.95 -16.21
C GLN A 20 -17.59 2.61 -15.49
N ASP A 21 -17.56 2.41 -14.18
CA ASP A 21 -18.74 2.04 -13.39
C ASP A 21 -19.72 3.22 -13.30
N ILE A 22 -20.95 2.99 -13.78
CA ILE A 22 -22.03 3.97 -13.80
C ILE A 22 -22.37 4.44 -12.38
N TYR A 23 -22.37 3.53 -11.39
CA TYR A 23 -22.72 3.88 -10.01
C TYR A 23 -21.69 4.80 -9.37
N LEU A 24 -20.41 4.58 -9.66
CA LEU A 24 -19.34 5.45 -9.18
C LEU A 24 -19.46 6.86 -9.79
N GLY A 25 -19.80 6.95 -11.08
CA GLY A 25 -20.06 8.22 -11.75
C GLY A 25 -21.26 8.98 -11.16
N LEU A 26 -22.36 8.27 -10.87
CA LEU A 26 -23.54 8.84 -10.21
C LEU A 26 -23.25 9.29 -8.79
N LEU A 27 -22.39 8.59 -8.05
CA LEU A 27 -21.98 8.97 -6.69
C LEU A 27 -21.03 10.18 -6.71
N VAL A 28 -20.10 10.24 -7.66
CA VAL A 28 -19.15 11.35 -7.78
C VAL A 28 -19.84 12.69 -8.07
N LYS A 29 -20.93 12.66 -8.84
CA LYS A 29 -21.66 13.86 -9.27
C LYS A 29 -22.18 14.73 -8.10
N PRO A 30 -22.90 14.20 -7.09
CA PRO A 30 -23.32 14.97 -5.92
C PRO A 30 -22.16 15.30 -4.96
N TYR A 31 -21.13 14.45 -4.86
CA TYR A 31 -20.02 14.66 -3.92
C TYR A 31 -18.91 15.58 -4.46
N ARG A 32 -19.09 16.21 -5.64
CA ARG A 32 -18.07 17.08 -6.26
C ARG A 32 -17.74 18.32 -5.42
N PHE A 33 -18.70 18.79 -4.62
CA PHE A 33 -18.55 19.93 -3.71
C PHE A 33 -17.98 19.53 -2.33
N LEU A 34 -17.82 18.24 -2.05
CA LEU A 34 -17.46 17.71 -0.73
C LEU A 34 -16.03 17.17 -0.71
N VAL A 35 -15.44 17.18 0.48
CA VAL A 35 -14.04 16.75 0.74
C VAL A 35 -13.79 15.27 0.37
N ILE A 36 -14.86 14.47 0.25
CA ILE A 36 -14.81 13.01 0.01
C ILE A 36 -14.37 12.66 -1.43
N LEU A 37 -14.45 13.60 -2.38
CA LEU A 37 -14.16 13.36 -3.79
C LEU A 37 -12.77 12.75 -4.04
N LYS A 38 -11.75 13.23 -3.33
CA LYS A 38 -10.37 12.72 -3.46
C LYS A 38 -10.27 11.25 -3.12
N ARG A 39 -11.11 10.76 -2.19
CA ARG A 39 -11.18 9.33 -1.89
C ARG A 39 -11.78 8.60 -3.06
N LEU A 40 -12.95 9.01 -3.57
CA LEU A 40 -13.67 8.37 -4.68
C LEU A 40 -12.86 8.21 -5.99
N PHE A 41 -11.85 9.04 -6.24
CA PHE A 41 -11.02 8.95 -7.45
C PHE A 41 -9.77 8.06 -7.32
N MET A 42 -9.45 7.55 -6.14
CA MET A 42 -8.24 6.72 -6.01
C MET A 42 -8.45 5.33 -6.60
N SER A 43 -7.35 4.70 -7.02
CA SER A 43 -7.34 3.32 -7.47
C SER A 43 -7.60 2.34 -6.31
N ARG A 44 -8.06 1.14 -6.62
CA ARG A 44 -8.35 0.08 -5.64
C ARG A 44 -7.16 -0.27 -4.73
N ILE A 45 -5.93 -0.20 -5.24
CA ILE A 45 -4.71 -0.42 -4.45
C ILE A 45 -4.58 0.60 -3.31
N ASN A 46 -4.99 1.85 -3.58
CA ASN A 46 -4.94 2.93 -2.61
C ASN A 46 -6.17 2.95 -1.69
N TRP A 47 -7.12 2.02 -1.86
CA TRP A 47 -8.29 1.78 -1.01
C TRP A 47 -8.18 0.42 -0.31
N PRO A 48 -7.29 0.29 0.69
CA PRO A 48 -7.23 -0.93 1.47
C PRO A 48 -8.56 -1.16 2.21
N PRO A 49 -9.08 -2.39 2.25
CA PRO A 49 -10.27 -2.70 3.01
C PRO A 49 -10.07 -2.36 4.50
N ARG A 50 -11.09 -1.79 5.13
CA ARG A 50 -11.05 -1.40 6.54
C ARG A 50 -11.71 -2.46 7.41
N SER A 51 -11.02 -2.91 8.45
CA SER A 51 -11.58 -3.87 9.40
C SER A 51 -12.57 -3.20 10.36
N LEU A 52 -13.62 -3.93 10.76
CA LEU A 52 -14.54 -3.51 11.83
C LEU A 52 -13.81 -3.22 13.15
N SER A 53 -12.77 -3.99 13.47
CA SER A 53 -11.93 -3.78 14.67
C SER A 53 -11.25 -2.41 14.69
N TRP A 54 -10.84 -1.89 13.53
CA TRP A 54 -10.27 -0.56 13.42
C TRP A 54 -11.32 0.53 13.64
N MET A 55 -12.53 0.35 13.11
CA MET A 55 -13.65 1.28 13.32
C MET A 55 -14.06 1.35 14.79
N ILE A 56 -14.22 0.21 15.45
CA ILE A 56 -14.57 0.13 16.88
C ILE A 56 -13.54 0.87 17.73
N ARG A 57 -12.23 0.67 17.46
CA ARG A 57 -11.16 1.43 18.13
C ARG A 57 -11.27 2.93 17.92
N LYS A 58 -11.69 3.36 16.72
CA LYS A 58 -11.86 4.79 16.39
C LYS A 58 -13.13 5.40 16.99
N MET A 59 -14.19 4.62 17.17
CA MET A 59 -15.43 5.08 17.83
C MET A 59 -15.28 5.17 19.35
N LYS A 60 -14.48 4.30 19.97
CA LYS A 60 -14.19 4.32 21.42
C LYS A 60 -13.32 5.49 21.90
N LEU A 61 -12.84 6.35 20.99
CA LEU A 61 -12.06 7.53 21.38
C LEU A 61 -12.99 8.59 21.99
N LEU A 62 -12.48 9.29 23.01
CA LEU A 62 -13.21 10.34 23.72
C LEU A 62 -13.71 11.42 22.74
N GLY A 63 -14.95 11.90 22.97
CA GLY A 63 -15.59 12.94 22.16
C GLY A 63 -16.20 12.45 20.83
N ARG A 64 -16.47 11.14 20.70
CA ARG A 64 -17.10 10.54 19.50
C ARG A 64 -18.42 9.83 19.75
N GLU A 65 -18.98 10.02 20.93
CA GLU A 65 -20.31 9.55 21.29
C GLU A 65 -21.34 10.21 20.35
N GLY A 66 -22.26 9.39 19.80
CA GLY A 66 -23.27 9.84 18.83
C GLY A 66 -22.76 10.17 17.42
N LYS A 67 -21.47 9.98 17.11
CA LYS A 67 -20.93 10.28 15.76
C LYS A 67 -20.94 9.05 14.86
N THR A 68 -21.46 9.23 13.64
CA THR A 68 -21.46 8.19 12.60
C THR A 68 -20.11 8.11 11.90
N ALA A 69 -19.50 6.92 11.84
CA ALA A 69 -18.29 6.72 11.06
C ALA A 69 -18.62 6.42 9.60
N VAL A 70 -18.04 7.19 8.68
CA VAL A 70 -18.18 6.98 7.23
C VAL A 70 -16.90 6.35 6.68
N VAL A 71 -17.04 5.21 6.00
CA VAL A 71 -15.96 4.52 5.29
C VAL A 71 -16.31 4.50 3.81
N VAL A 72 -15.37 4.93 2.98
CA VAL A 72 -15.46 4.83 1.52
C VAL A 72 -14.56 3.68 1.11
N GLY A 73 -15.16 2.55 0.74
CA GLY A 73 -14.46 1.32 0.39
C GLY A 73 -15.00 0.10 1.14
N ALA A 74 -14.38 -1.06 0.87
CA ALA A 74 -14.79 -2.32 1.47
C ALA A 74 -14.54 -2.35 2.99
N VAL A 75 -15.52 -2.86 3.73
CA VAL A 75 -15.42 -3.12 5.17
C VAL A 75 -15.32 -4.63 5.36
N THR A 76 -14.31 -5.08 6.10
CA THR A 76 -14.09 -6.51 6.36
C THR A 76 -14.43 -6.87 7.80
N ASP A 77 -15.08 -8.02 7.97
CA ASP A 77 -15.30 -8.66 9.26
C ASP A 77 -14.00 -9.28 9.78
N GLY A 78 -13.76 -9.09 11.08
CA GLY A 78 -12.49 -9.46 11.71
C GLY A 78 -12.57 -10.82 12.40
N VAL A 79 -12.56 -11.91 11.64
CA VAL A 79 -12.42 -13.27 12.21
C VAL A 79 -10.92 -13.53 12.45
N ARG A 80 -10.52 -13.29 13.70
CA ARG A 80 -9.20 -13.39 14.33
C ARG A 80 -8.21 -14.36 13.65
N VAL A 81 -7.16 -13.83 13.03
CA VAL A 81 -5.93 -14.58 12.72
C VAL A 81 -5.19 -14.88 14.02
N GLN A 82 -5.12 -16.16 14.37
CA GLN A 82 -4.28 -16.76 15.41
C GLN A 82 -2.86 -16.96 14.85
N GLU A 83 -1.88 -16.24 15.41
CA GLU A 83 -0.42 -16.38 15.18
C GLU A 83 0.15 -16.17 13.76
N VAL A 84 1.10 -15.22 13.64
CA VAL A 84 2.10 -15.24 12.55
C VAL A 84 3.51 -15.12 13.16
N PRO A 85 4.30 -16.21 13.18
CA PRO A 85 5.63 -16.24 13.77
C PRO A 85 6.72 -15.57 12.90
N LYS A 86 7.81 -15.17 13.56
CA LYS A 86 8.91 -14.27 13.12
C LYS A 86 9.42 -14.45 11.69
N LEU A 87 9.58 -13.32 11.00
CA LEU A 87 10.19 -13.21 9.66
C LEU A 87 11.67 -12.84 9.75
N LYS A 88 12.52 -13.48 8.93
CA LYS A 88 13.86 -13.00 8.59
C LYS A 88 14.02 -12.97 7.07
N LEU A 89 14.63 -11.90 6.58
CA LEU A 89 14.77 -11.55 5.18
C LEU A 89 16.20 -11.13 4.93
N ALA A 90 16.87 -11.80 3.99
CA ALA A 90 18.18 -11.35 3.54
C ALA A 90 18.09 -10.83 2.09
N PRO A 91 18.43 -9.55 1.88
CA PRO A 91 18.47 -8.91 0.58
C PRO A 91 19.74 -9.28 -0.19
N VAL A 92 19.75 -9.04 -1.50
CA VAL A 92 20.95 -9.13 -2.34
C VAL A 92 21.76 -7.81 -2.32
N THR A 93 21.17 -6.71 -1.82
CA THR A 93 21.88 -5.45 -1.52
C THR A 93 22.16 -5.35 -0.02
N PRO A 94 23.38 -4.96 0.42
CA PRO A 94 23.64 -4.78 1.84
C PRO A 94 22.62 -3.80 2.44
N HIS A 95 22.03 -4.18 3.59
CA HIS A 95 21.05 -3.41 4.38
C HIS A 95 19.59 -3.27 3.89
N SER A 96 19.13 -3.91 2.80
CA SER A 96 17.68 -3.88 2.49
C SER A 96 16.88 -5.00 3.19
N TYR A 97 15.62 -4.77 3.57
CA TYR A 97 14.77 -5.82 4.21
C TYR A 97 13.75 -6.39 3.22
N LEU A 98 14.03 -6.27 1.92
CA LEU A 98 13.10 -6.63 0.85
C LEU A 98 12.99 -8.15 0.70
N LYS A 99 11.75 -8.64 0.48
CA LYS A 99 11.46 -10.03 0.12
C LYS A 99 11.92 -10.28 -1.32
N PRO A 100 12.86 -11.22 -1.57
CA PRO A 100 13.21 -11.59 -2.94
C PRO A 100 11.98 -12.15 -3.65
N TYR A 101 11.84 -11.80 -4.93
CA TYR A 101 10.73 -12.27 -5.75
C TYR A 101 11.03 -13.67 -6.28
N VAL A 102 10.64 -14.69 -5.51
CA VAL A 102 10.89 -16.11 -5.85
C VAL A 102 9.56 -16.82 -6.10
N ARG A 103 9.49 -17.60 -7.18
CA ARG A 103 8.29 -18.36 -7.59
C ARG A 103 7.84 -19.38 -6.54
N SER A 104 8.76 -20.02 -5.84
CA SER A 104 8.47 -20.95 -4.74
C SER A 104 9.47 -20.77 -3.60
N LYS A 105 9.00 -21.03 -2.37
CA LYS A 105 9.87 -20.97 -1.18
C LYS A 105 10.40 -22.37 -0.90
N GLY A 106 11.70 -22.47 -0.64
CA GLY A 106 12.30 -23.75 -0.28
C GLY A 106 13.77 -23.61 0.09
N ARG A 107 14.30 -24.60 0.82
CA ARG A 107 15.69 -24.59 1.30
C ARG A 107 16.73 -24.52 0.17
N LYS A 108 16.35 -24.92 -1.06
CA LYS A 108 17.19 -24.93 -2.26
C LYS A 108 17.19 -23.59 -3.03
N LEU A 109 16.17 -22.76 -2.88
CA LEU A 109 15.97 -21.57 -3.71
C LEU A 109 16.38 -20.31 -2.94
N GLU A 110 17.40 -19.62 -3.46
CA GLU A 110 17.88 -18.31 -2.96
C GLU A 110 18.11 -18.23 -1.44
N CYS A 111 18.52 -19.34 -0.83
CA CYS A 111 18.71 -19.47 0.63
C CYS A 111 20.16 -19.77 1.05
N THR A 112 21.11 -19.81 0.09
CA THR A 112 22.46 -20.35 0.30
C THR A 112 23.53 -19.26 0.22
N ARG A 113 24.06 -18.99 -0.97
CA ARG A 113 25.17 -18.04 -1.19
C ARG A 113 24.68 -16.59 -1.07
N GLY A 114 25.42 -15.75 -0.33
CA GLY A 114 25.06 -14.35 -0.09
C GLY A 114 23.95 -14.13 0.96
N GLN A 115 23.29 -15.20 1.40
CA GLN A 115 22.16 -15.18 2.34
C GLN A 115 22.56 -15.69 3.75
N ARG A 116 23.62 -16.49 3.83
CA ARG A 116 24.15 -17.06 5.09
C ARG A 116 25.64 -16.82 5.22
N ALA A 117 26.10 -16.54 6.44
CA ALA A 117 27.50 -16.27 6.74
C ALA A 117 28.45 -17.43 6.35
N GLY A 118 27.97 -18.68 6.38
CA GLY A 118 28.77 -19.88 6.08
C GLY A 118 29.01 -20.18 4.59
N PHE A 119 28.33 -19.50 3.65
CA PHE A 119 28.47 -19.71 2.21
C PHE A 119 29.07 -18.49 1.50
N LYS A 120 30.19 -17.96 2.00
CA LYS A 120 30.94 -16.87 1.37
C LYS A 120 31.83 -17.40 0.25
N GLY A 121 31.35 -17.39 -0.98
CA GLY A 121 32.25 -17.35 -2.14
C GLY A 121 32.86 -15.95 -2.22
N LYS A 122 34.20 -15.84 -2.23
CA LYS A 122 34.97 -14.60 -2.36
C LYS A 122 34.38 -13.75 -3.50
N PHE A 123 33.60 -12.73 -3.20
CA PHE A 123 33.35 -11.65 -4.14
C PHE A 123 34.65 -10.87 -4.18
N LYS A 124 35.52 -11.16 -5.16
CA LYS A 124 36.57 -10.22 -5.56
C LYS A 124 35.87 -8.91 -5.85
N GLN A 125 36.27 -7.86 -5.16
CA GLN A 125 35.95 -6.50 -5.55
C GLN A 125 36.50 -6.34 -6.99
N ALA A 126 35.60 -6.13 -7.95
CA ALA A 126 36.01 -5.60 -9.23
C ALA A 126 36.20 -4.10 -9.00
N GLU A 127 37.43 -3.64 -9.26
CA GLU A 127 37.73 -2.22 -9.49
C GLU A 127 36.81 -1.64 -10.57
#